data_AF-A0A398AA17-F1
#
_entry.id   AF-A0A398AA17-F1
#
_cell.length_a   1.000
_cell.length_b   1.000
_cell.length_c   1.000
_cell.angle_alpha   90.00
_cell.angle_beta   90.00
_cell.angle_gamma   90.00
#
_symmetry.space_group_name_H-M   'P 1'
#
loop_
_entity.id
_entity.type
_entity.pdbx_description
1 polymer ?
#
loop_
_entity_poly.entity_id
_entity_poly.type
_entity_poly.pdbx_seq_one_letter_code
_entity_poly.pdbx_strand_id
1 'polypeptide(L)'
;MDEDFEMPPVGGMNGDDEMDFGDDASFLKVGEEKEIQQGLKKKLLKEGQGFETPENGDEVEVHYTGTLLDGTKFDSSLDRGTPFKFTLGQGQVIKGWDIGIKTMKKGENAVFTIPSELAYGESGSPPTIPANATLQFDVELLSWSSVKDICKDGGVFKKIVAAGEKWEMPKDLDEVLVKYVAKLEDGTVVGKSDGVEFTVKDGYFCPALAKAVKTMKKAEKVLLTVKPQYGFGEKGKPASGGEAAVPPNATLEIELELVSWKTVSEVTDDNKVIKKILKEGEGYERPNEGAVVKVKLIGKLGDGTVFLKKGHGEGEEPFEFKTDEEQVIDGLDKALLKMKKGEVALVTIDPEYAFGSTESKQELAVVPPNSTLYYEVDLVSFDKERESWDMNTEEKIEAAGKKKEEGNAKFKAGKYALASKRYEKAVKYIEYDSSFSEEEKKQAKALKVACNLNDAACKLKLKEYRQAEKLCTKVLELESTNVKALYRRAQAYMELADLDLAEFDVKKALEVDPDNREVKVEQRRLKEKMKEFNKKEAKFYGNMFAKLSLTHVYQNSSIALLPKFQPSRDGGTSSTTNHPTFIDVTNEE
;
A
#
# COMPACT_ATOMS: atom_id res chain seq x y z
N MET A 1 47.97 34.15 31.85
CA MET A 1 47.44 35.53 31.76
C MET A 1 46.57 35.58 30.52
N ASP A 2 45.57 34.71 30.45
CA ASP A 2 44.30 34.75 31.22
C ASP A 2 43.43 35.87 30.58
N GLU A 3 42.20 35.67 30.15
CA GLU A 3 41.15 34.84 30.74
C GLU A 3 39.94 34.70 29.80
N ASP A 4 39.12 33.68 30.11
CA ASP A 4 37.93 33.15 29.44
C ASP A 4 36.70 34.07 29.36
N PHE A 5 35.79 33.76 28.43
CA PHE A 5 34.35 33.83 28.71
C PHE A 5 33.53 32.90 27.78
N GLU A 6 32.95 31.85 28.38
CA GLU A 6 32.01 30.88 27.81
C GLU A 6 30.56 31.29 28.10
N MET A 7 29.63 31.10 27.15
CA MET A 7 28.17 31.07 27.41
C MET A 7 27.40 30.20 26.37
N PRO A 8 26.23 29.65 26.74
CA PRO A 8 25.79 28.28 26.39
C PRO A 8 24.77 28.20 25.22
N PRO A 9 24.45 27.01 24.68
CA PRO A 9 23.30 26.85 23.79
C PRO A 9 21.99 26.68 24.58
N VAL A 10 21.02 27.49 24.16
CA VAL A 10 19.62 27.55 24.62
C VAL A 10 18.83 26.36 24.10
N GLY A 11 18.00 25.79 24.97
CA GLY A 11 17.19 24.61 24.75
C GLY A 11 16.14 24.73 23.64
N GLY A 12 15.91 23.61 22.97
CA GLY A 12 14.70 23.33 22.20
C GLY A 12 13.74 22.53 23.05
N MET A 13 12.55 23.09 23.29
CA MET A 13 11.36 22.32 23.66
C MET A 13 10.79 21.71 22.38
N ASN A 14 10.64 20.39 22.36
CA ASN A 14 9.50 19.71 21.75
C ASN A 14 9.24 18.47 22.61
N GLY A 15 8.07 18.46 23.24
CA GLY A 15 7.57 17.32 23.98
C GLY A 15 7.03 16.29 23.00
N ASP A 16 7.54 15.08 23.15
CA ASP A 16 6.89 13.85 22.74
C ASP A 16 7.01 12.91 23.94
N ASP A 17 5.89 12.27 24.29
CA ASP A 17 5.77 11.27 25.34
C ASP A 17 6.73 10.09 25.06
N GLU A 18 7.96 10.18 25.57
CA GLU A 18 8.86 9.05 25.74
C GLU A 18 8.26 8.14 26.81
N MET A 19 7.59 7.07 26.36
CA MET A 19 7.42 5.88 27.19
C MET A 19 8.80 5.38 27.61
N ASP A 20 9.13 5.62 28.88
CA ASP A 20 10.23 5.07 29.65
C ASP A 20 10.31 3.55 29.48
N PHE A 21 11.08 3.09 28.49
CA PHE A 21 11.53 1.71 28.41
C PHE A 21 12.69 1.57 29.38
N GLY A 22 12.38 1.16 30.61
CA GLY A 22 13.34 0.93 31.67
C GLY A 22 14.56 0.12 31.21
N ASP A 23 15.71 0.77 31.22
CA ASP A 23 17.04 0.17 31.15
C ASP A 23 17.30 -0.63 32.44
N ASP A 24 17.04 -1.94 32.41
CA ASP A 24 17.72 -2.90 33.30
C ASP A 24 17.84 -4.30 32.69
N ALA A 25 18.51 -4.40 31.54
CA ALA A 25 19.02 -5.68 31.02
C ALA A 25 20.48 -5.87 31.45
N SER A 26 20.71 -6.12 32.74
CA SER A 26 22.07 -6.33 33.27
C SER A 26 22.68 -7.66 32.78
N PHE A 27 23.53 -7.59 31.76
CA PHE A 27 24.35 -8.72 31.25
C PHE A 27 25.05 -9.47 32.41
N LEU A 28 24.86 -10.79 32.50
CA LEU A 28 25.57 -11.67 33.45
C LEU A 28 27.06 -11.74 33.10
N LYS A 29 27.95 -11.47 34.07
CA LYS A 29 29.40 -11.68 33.89
C LYS A 29 29.81 -13.10 34.24
N VAL A 30 30.93 -13.57 33.69
CA VAL A 30 31.49 -14.88 34.03
C VAL A 30 31.70 -15.00 35.55
N GLY A 31 31.17 -16.06 36.14
CA GLY A 31 31.20 -16.34 37.58
C GLY A 31 29.99 -15.83 38.35
N GLU A 32 29.20 -14.90 37.80
CA GLU A 32 27.99 -14.38 38.43
C GLU A 32 26.83 -15.38 38.32
N GLU A 33 26.03 -15.48 39.38
CA GLU A 33 24.78 -16.23 39.42
C GLU A 33 23.61 -15.25 39.61
N LYS A 34 22.56 -15.40 38.79
CA LYS A 34 21.31 -14.64 38.94
C LYS A 34 20.11 -15.57 38.82
N GLU A 35 19.03 -15.22 39.50
CA GLU A 35 17.73 -15.83 39.27
C GLU A 35 17.16 -15.32 37.94
N ILE A 36 16.74 -16.25 37.07
CA ILE A 36 16.10 -15.93 35.79
C ILE A 36 14.58 -15.87 35.98
N GLN A 37 13.98 -16.96 36.48
CA GLN A 37 12.52 -17.08 36.57
C GLN A 37 12.09 -18.20 37.51
N GLN A 38 11.12 -17.94 38.40
CA GLN A 38 10.47 -18.96 39.24
C GLN A 38 11.47 -19.84 40.02
N GLY A 39 12.51 -19.25 40.60
CA GLY A 39 13.55 -19.96 41.34
C GLY A 39 14.63 -20.62 40.48
N LEU A 40 14.52 -20.62 39.14
CA LEU A 40 15.60 -21.03 38.24
C LEU A 40 16.76 -20.04 38.35
N LYS A 41 17.93 -20.52 38.74
CA LYS A 41 19.16 -19.70 38.76
C LYS A 41 20.09 -20.11 37.63
N LYS A 42 20.78 -19.14 37.05
CA LYS A 42 21.83 -19.33 36.05
C LYS A 42 23.11 -18.71 36.54
N LYS A 43 24.18 -19.50 36.51
CA LYS A 43 25.54 -19.06 36.72
C LYS A 43 26.33 -19.17 35.42
N LEU A 44 26.86 -18.06 34.94
CA LEU A 44 27.63 -18.06 33.70
C LEU A 44 29.05 -18.60 33.95
N LEU A 45 29.48 -19.64 33.23
CA LEU A 45 30.84 -20.18 33.32
C LEU A 45 31.73 -19.74 32.15
N LYS A 46 31.15 -19.56 30.96
CA LYS A 46 31.84 -19.10 29.75
C LYS A 46 30.89 -18.30 28.89
N GLU A 47 31.33 -17.12 28.46
CA GLU A 47 30.56 -16.28 27.53
C GLU A 47 30.41 -16.95 26.15
N GLY A 48 29.20 -16.86 25.60
CA GLY A 48 28.94 -17.20 24.21
C GLY A 48 29.25 -16.05 23.25
N GLN A 49 29.15 -16.35 21.96
CA GLN A 49 29.39 -15.43 20.86
C GLN A 49 28.08 -14.81 20.38
N GLY A 50 28.14 -13.54 19.97
CA GLY A 50 27.00 -12.81 19.42
C GLY A 50 26.01 -12.30 20.46
N PHE A 51 24.88 -11.79 19.97
CA PHE A 51 23.78 -11.28 20.79
C PHE A 51 22.50 -12.13 20.66
N GLU A 52 22.46 -13.05 19.69
CA GLU A 52 21.30 -13.91 19.43
C GLU A 52 21.22 -15.06 20.43
N THR A 53 19.99 -15.46 20.75
CA THR A 53 19.65 -16.61 21.57
C THR A 53 18.55 -17.42 20.86
N PRO A 54 18.41 -18.73 21.12
CA PRO A 54 17.41 -19.56 20.44
C PRO A 54 15.98 -19.17 20.84
N GLU A 55 15.05 -19.27 19.90
CA GLU A 55 13.61 -19.01 20.11
C GLU A 55 12.81 -20.30 20.32
N ASN A 56 11.58 -20.19 20.83
CA ASN A 56 10.69 -21.34 20.92
C ASN A 56 10.44 -21.92 19.52
N GLY A 57 10.61 -23.23 19.36
CA GLY A 57 10.54 -23.93 18.08
C GLY A 57 11.91 -24.28 17.50
N ASP A 58 12.99 -23.58 17.91
CA ASP A 58 14.33 -23.86 17.39
C ASP A 58 14.84 -25.24 17.82
N GLU A 59 15.58 -25.88 16.92
CA GLU A 59 16.27 -27.13 17.22
C GLU A 59 17.65 -26.80 17.80
N VAL A 60 17.80 -26.99 19.10
CA VAL A 60 19.03 -26.68 19.84
C VAL A 60 19.89 -27.93 20.02
N GLU A 61 21.20 -27.73 20.01
CA GLU A 61 22.19 -28.78 20.24
C GLU A 61 23.08 -28.38 21.44
N VAL A 62 23.06 -29.21 22.47
CA VAL A 62 23.76 -28.93 23.73
C VAL A 62 24.64 -30.09 24.18
N HIS A 63 25.72 -29.76 24.87
CA HIS A 63 26.34 -30.66 25.83
C HIS A 63 25.86 -30.32 27.23
N TYR A 64 25.70 -31.34 28.06
CA TYR A 64 25.32 -31.17 29.46
C TYR A 64 25.84 -32.27 30.37
N THR A 65 25.90 -31.95 31.67
CA THR A 65 26.02 -32.87 32.80
C THR A 65 25.04 -32.47 33.89
N GLY A 66 24.18 -33.40 34.31
CA GLY A 66 23.19 -33.23 35.37
C GLY A 66 23.63 -33.91 36.67
N THR A 67 23.60 -33.15 37.77
CA THR A 67 23.96 -33.60 39.12
C THR A 67 22.89 -33.20 40.14
N LEU A 68 22.77 -33.97 41.23
CA LEU A 68 22.07 -33.55 42.44
C LEU A 68 22.91 -32.49 43.19
N LEU A 69 22.32 -31.79 44.16
CA LEU A 69 23.02 -30.78 44.97
C LEU A 69 24.19 -31.34 45.80
N ASP A 70 24.18 -32.65 46.08
CA ASP A 70 25.30 -33.33 46.75
C ASP A 70 26.46 -33.68 45.79
N GLY A 71 26.33 -33.33 44.50
CA GLY A 71 27.31 -33.61 43.45
C GLY A 71 27.13 -34.96 42.76
N THR A 72 26.14 -35.77 43.15
CA THR A 72 25.86 -37.06 42.52
C THR A 72 25.42 -36.86 41.08
N LYS A 73 26.26 -37.25 40.11
CA LYS A 73 25.95 -37.22 38.69
C LYS A 73 24.91 -38.29 38.34
N PHE A 74 23.79 -37.88 37.75
CA PHE A 74 22.73 -38.79 37.31
C PHE A 74 22.66 -38.94 35.79
N ASP A 75 23.14 -37.95 35.02
CA ASP A 75 23.14 -38.01 33.56
C ASP A 75 24.20 -37.09 32.94
N SER A 76 24.77 -37.46 31.79
CA SER A 76 25.68 -36.61 31.03
C SER A 76 25.73 -37.01 29.55
N SER A 77 25.61 -36.01 28.68
CA SER A 77 25.84 -36.20 27.23
C SER A 77 27.33 -36.42 26.90
N LEU A 78 28.25 -35.92 27.73
CA LEU A 78 29.69 -36.07 27.52
C LEU A 78 30.12 -37.53 27.73
N ASP A 79 29.52 -38.21 28.70
CA ASP A 79 29.75 -39.64 28.93
C ASP A 79 29.26 -40.51 27.75
N ARG A 80 28.26 -40.02 26.99
CA ARG A 80 27.76 -40.68 25.77
C ARG A 80 28.57 -40.34 24.52
N GLY A 81 29.38 -39.28 24.56
CA GLY A 81 30.18 -38.81 23.42
C GLY A 81 29.38 -38.16 22.29
N THR A 82 28.07 -37.94 22.45
CA THR A 82 27.21 -37.32 21.44
C THR A 82 26.40 -36.17 22.04
N PRO A 83 26.34 -34.99 21.40
CA PRO A 83 25.47 -33.90 21.82
C PRO A 83 24.00 -34.31 21.87
N PHE A 84 23.23 -33.61 22.70
CA PHE A 84 21.79 -33.82 22.81
C PHE A 84 21.04 -32.75 21.99
N LYS A 85 20.12 -33.20 21.14
CA LYS A 85 19.31 -32.33 20.28
C LYS A 85 17.84 -32.41 20.68
N PHE A 86 17.19 -31.26 20.78
CA PHE A 86 15.76 -31.18 21.07
C PHE A 86 15.16 -29.87 20.54
N THR A 87 13.83 -29.82 20.45
CA THR A 87 13.07 -28.63 20.04
C THR A 87 12.71 -27.78 21.25
N LEU A 88 13.21 -26.55 21.30
CA LEU A 88 13.06 -25.65 22.45
C LEU A 88 11.61 -25.19 22.62
N GLY A 89 11.09 -25.24 23.84
CA GLY A 89 9.77 -24.70 24.20
C GLY A 89 8.58 -25.58 23.80
N GLN A 90 8.82 -26.83 23.41
CA GLN A 90 7.79 -27.81 23.05
C GLN A 90 7.56 -28.87 24.15
N GLY A 91 8.16 -28.70 25.34
CA GLY A 91 8.01 -29.66 26.44
C GLY A 91 8.66 -31.02 26.20
N GLN A 92 9.65 -31.09 25.30
CA GLN A 92 10.48 -32.29 25.10
C GLN A 92 11.49 -32.50 26.25
N VAL A 93 11.73 -31.46 27.04
CA VAL A 93 12.65 -31.43 28.18
C VAL A 93 11.93 -30.83 29.39
N ILE A 94 12.58 -30.88 30.56
CA ILE A 94 12.05 -30.25 31.77
C ILE A 94 11.85 -28.74 31.59
N LYS A 95 10.85 -28.16 32.25
CA LYS A 95 10.48 -26.73 32.09
C LYS A 95 11.65 -25.78 32.33
N GLY A 96 12.53 -26.11 33.28
CA GLY A 96 13.72 -25.31 33.58
C GLY A 96 14.70 -25.23 32.42
N TRP A 97 14.79 -26.26 31.57
CA TRP A 97 15.60 -26.23 30.35
C TRP A 97 14.98 -25.34 29.27
N ASP A 98 13.67 -25.46 29.04
CA ASP A 98 12.95 -24.63 28.07
C ASP A 98 13.08 -23.13 28.39
N ILE A 99 13.11 -22.77 29.68
CA ILE A 99 13.33 -21.40 30.15
C ILE A 99 14.82 -21.02 30.09
N GLY A 100 15.70 -21.87 30.62
CA GLY A 100 17.12 -21.55 30.81
C GLY A 100 17.89 -21.44 29.49
N ILE A 101 17.73 -22.40 28.59
CA ILE A 101 18.50 -22.47 27.33
C ILE A 101 18.14 -21.31 26.39
N LYS A 102 16.91 -20.81 26.45
CA LYS A 102 16.48 -19.60 25.74
C LYS A 102 17.29 -18.34 26.07
N THR A 103 17.96 -18.32 27.22
CA THR A 103 18.81 -17.20 27.67
C THR A 103 20.27 -17.33 27.25
N MET A 104 20.66 -18.45 26.63
CA MET A 104 22.05 -18.74 26.30
C MET A 104 22.43 -18.26 24.90
N LYS A 105 23.67 -17.79 24.77
CA LYS A 105 24.30 -17.45 23.49
C LYS A 105 25.05 -18.65 22.90
N LYS A 106 25.36 -18.59 21.61
CA LYS A 106 26.12 -19.66 20.92
C LYS A 106 27.49 -19.88 21.58
N GLY A 107 27.81 -21.11 21.97
CA GLY A 107 29.06 -21.49 22.64
C GLY A 107 29.15 -21.09 24.11
N GLU A 108 28.06 -20.55 24.69
CA GLU A 108 27.96 -20.23 26.10
C GLU A 108 27.94 -21.51 26.93
N ASN A 109 28.65 -21.51 28.07
CA ASN A 109 28.51 -22.53 29.09
C ASN A 109 27.96 -21.89 30.38
N ALA A 110 26.90 -22.46 30.92
CA ALA A 110 26.27 -22.00 32.14
C ALA A 110 25.78 -23.17 33.00
N VAL A 111 25.78 -22.94 34.32
CA VAL A 111 25.20 -23.85 35.29
C VAL A 111 23.80 -23.37 35.67
N PHE A 112 22.81 -24.23 35.49
CA PHE A 112 21.44 -23.99 35.89
C PHE A 112 21.12 -24.74 37.18
N THR A 113 20.66 -24.01 38.20
CA THR A 113 20.09 -24.59 39.43
C THR A 113 18.58 -24.56 39.30
N ILE A 114 17.96 -25.73 39.13
CA ILE A 114 16.57 -25.89 38.73
C ILE A 114 15.76 -26.45 39.91
N PRO A 115 14.80 -25.68 40.46
CA PRO A 115 13.95 -26.16 41.54
C PRO A 115 13.02 -27.28 41.04
N SER A 116 12.53 -28.10 41.98
CA SER A 116 11.80 -29.32 41.64
C SER A 116 10.55 -29.08 40.78
N GLU A 117 9.87 -27.94 40.97
CA GLU A 117 8.67 -27.50 40.26
C GLU A 117 8.91 -27.25 38.76
N LEU A 118 10.16 -26.91 38.40
CA LEU A 118 10.62 -26.75 37.02
C LEU A 118 11.37 -27.99 36.49
N ALA A 119 11.50 -29.02 37.32
CA ALA A 119 12.14 -30.31 37.01
C ALA A 119 11.11 -31.46 37.06
N TYR A 120 11.28 -32.42 37.98
CA TYR A 120 10.45 -33.64 38.09
C TYR A 120 9.42 -33.61 39.24
N GLY A 121 9.33 -32.51 39.98
CA GLY A 121 8.34 -32.27 41.04
C GLY A 121 8.33 -33.32 42.16
N GLU A 122 7.16 -33.48 42.78
CA GLU A 122 6.94 -34.41 43.91
C GLU A 122 7.17 -35.88 43.55
N SER A 123 7.04 -36.23 42.28
CA SER A 123 7.23 -37.62 41.82
C SER A 123 8.70 -37.99 41.64
N GLY A 124 9.57 -37.02 41.38
CA GLY A 124 10.96 -37.28 40.98
C GLY A 124 11.04 -38.11 39.69
N SER A 125 12.18 -38.78 39.49
CA SER A 125 12.37 -39.80 38.45
C SER A 125 13.18 -40.96 39.04
N PRO A 126 12.53 -41.85 39.82
CA PRO A 126 13.21 -42.96 40.47
C PRO A 126 13.87 -43.94 39.48
N PRO A 127 14.98 -44.59 39.86
CA PRO A 127 15.66 -44.53 41.16
C PRO A 127 16.70 -43.40 41.28
N THR A 128 16.96 -42.65 40.20
CA THR A 128 18.10 -41.73 40.12
C THR A 128 17.79 -40.33 40.63
N ILE A 129 16.56 -39.85 40.46
CA ILE A 129 16.13 -38.51 40.90
C ILE A 129 15.07 -38.65 41.99
N PRO A 130 15.36 -38.25 43.24
CA PRO A 130 14.39 -38.27 44.34
C PRO A 130 13.20 -37.33 44.12
N ALA A 131 12.14 -37.55 44.89
CA ALA A 131 11.02 -36.63 45.01
C ALA A 131 11.48 -35.24 45.47
N ASN A 132 10.91 -34.16 44.90
CA ASN A 132 11.21 -32.77 45.25
C ASN A 132 12.70 -32.38 45.15
N ALA A 133 13.46 -33.06 44.28
CA ALA A 133 14.88 -32.78 44.11
C ALA A 133 15.12 -31.49 43.31
N THR A 134 15.99 -30.63 43.84
CA THR A 134 16.62 -29.54 43.08
C THR A 134 17.79 -30.10 42.29
N LEU A 135 17.85 -29.78 40.99
CA LEU A 135 18.87 -30.29 40.08
C LEU A 135 19.86 -29.20 39.70
N GLN A 136 21.09 -29.60 39.43
CA GLN A 136 22.12 -28.73 38.86
C GLN A 136 22.53 -29.27 37.50
N PHE A 137 22.51 -28.41 36.47
CA PHE A 137 22.91 -28.76 35.12
C PHE A 137 24.02 -27.82 34.63
N ASP A 138 25.20 -28.36 34.38
CA ASP A 138 26.23 -27.70 33.56
C ASP A 138 25.86 -27.92 32.09
N VAL A 139 25.57 -26.86 31.34
CA VAL A 139 25.11 -26.89 29.96
C VAL A 139 26.00 -26.01 29.09
N GLU A 140 26.49 -26.55 27.98
CA GLU A 140 27.12 -25.81 26.89
C GLU A 140 26.20 -25.81 25.66
N LEU A 141 25.79 -24.61 25.21
CA LEU A 141 24.99 -24.46 23.99
C LEU A 141 25.92 -24.46 22.77
N LEU A 142 25.93 -25.56 22.00
CA LEU A 142 26.86 -25.69 20.86
C LEU A 142 26.36 -24.91 19.65
N SER A 143 25.11 -25.14 19.27
CA SER A 143 24.46 -24.47 18.14
C SER A 143 22.93 -24.60 18.20
N TRP A 144 22.23 -23.89 17.34
CA TRP A 144 20.82 -24.16 17.05
C TRP A 144 20.54 -23.92 15.56
N SER A 145 19.48 -24.54 15.07
CA SER A 145 18.89 -24.24 13.78
C SER A 145 17.55 -23.57 14.00
N SER A 146 17.34 -22.38 13.42
CA SER A 146 16.05 -21.71 13.56
C SER A 146 14.97 -22.44 12.78
N VAL A 147 13.92 -22.88 13.47
CA VAL A 147 12.77 -23.58 12.90
C VAL A 147 11.52 -22.77 13.18
N LYS A 148 10.93 -22.22 12.12
CA LYS A 148 9.77 -21.34 12.23
C LYS A 148 8.55 -21.98 11.61
N ASP A 149 7.46 -22.05 12.35
CA ASP A 149 6.14 -22.28 11.76
C ASP A 149 5.70 -21.01 11.03
N ILE A 150 5.88 -20.99 9.72
CA ILE A 150 5.65 -19.79 8.90
C ILE A 150 4.15 -19.54 8.65
N CYS A 151 3.30 -20.52 8.92
CA CYS A 151 1.85 -20.43 8.78
C CYS A 151 1.12 -20.25 10.13
N LYS A 152 1.81 -20.53 11.26
CA LYS A 152 1.29 -20.45 12.63
C LYS A 152 0.10 -21.40 12.88
N ASP A 153 0.00 -22.45 12.09
CA ASP A 153 -1.05 -23.47 12.14
C ASP A 153 -0.47 -24.90 12.17
N GLY A 154 0.84 -25.04 12.33
CA GLY A 154 1.58 -26.30 12.28
C GLY A 154 1.69 -26.89 10.87
N GLY A 155 1.33 -26.14 9.83
CA GLY A 155 1.25 -26.63 8.46
C GLY A 155 2.57 -26.57 7.69
N VAL A 156 3.41 -25.55 7.92
CA VAL A 156 4.71 -25.42 7.25
C VAL A 156 5.78 -24.97 8.24
N PHE A 157 6.72 -25.86 8.51
CA PHE A 157 7.90 -25.56 9.31
C PHE A 157 9.08 -25.26 8.40
N LYS A 158 9.74 -24.12 8.61
CA LYS A 158 10.91 -23.67 7.86
C LYS A 158 12.15 -23.73 8.76
N LYS A 159 13.06 -24.67 8.48
CA LYS A 159 14.38 -24.77 9.11
C LYS A 159 15.41 -24.03 8.25
N ILE A 160 16.08 -23.02 8.81
CA ILE A 160 17.13 -22.29 8.08
C ILE A 160 18.39 -23.14 8.05
N VAL A 161 18.84 -23.51 6.84
CA VAL A 161 20.06 -24.31 6.61
C VAL A 161 21.24 -23.40 6.30
N ALA A 162 21.02 -22.33 5.54
CA ALA A 162 21.98 -21.26 5.31
C ALA A 162 21.26 -19.91 5.35
N ALA A 163 21.78 -18.99 6.16
CA ALA A 163 21.21 -17.65 6.28
C ALA A 163 21.35 -16.88 4.96
N GLY A 164 20.30 -16.15 4.59
CA GLY A 164 20.34 -15.27 3.44
C GLY A 164 21.01 -13.93 3.73
N GLU A 165 21.26 -13.19 2.66
CA GLU A 165 21.82 -11.85 2.66
C GLU A 165 20.72 -10.79 2.62
N LYS A 166 21.04 -9.60 3.11
CA LYS A 166 20.15 -8.43 3.17
C LYS A 166 18.89 -8.67 4.03
N TRP A 167 18.09 -7.62 4.20
CA TRP A 167 16.88 -7.64 5.04
C TRP A 167 15.59 -7.75 4.23
N GLU A 168 15.66 -7.54 2.93
CA GLU A 168 14.50 -7.52 2.04
C GLU A 168 13.97 -8.93 1.77
N MET A 169 12.66 -9.02 1.58
CA MET A 169 11.94 -10.26 1.29
C MET A 169 11.01 -10.05 0.08
N PRO A 170 10.82 -11.08 -0.77
CA PRO A 170 9.90 -11.01 -1.89
C PRO A 170 8.46 -10.68 -1.50
N LYS A 171 7.79 -9.90 -2.33
CA LYS A 171 6.36 -9.54 -2.25
C LYS A 171 5.55 -10.39 -3.22
N ASP A 172 4.22 -10.31 -3.11
CA ASP A 172 3.30 -11.13 -3.91
C ASP A 172 3.47 -10.97 -5.43
N LEU A 173 3.83 -9.77 -5.91
CA LEU A 173 4.03 -9.54 -7.35
C LEU A 173 5.45 -9.89 -7.82
N ASP A 174 6.40 -10.03 -6.91
CA ASP A 174 7.79 -10.24 -7.27
C ASP A 174 7.97 -11.58 -8.00
N GLU A 175 8.89 -11.60 -8.95
CA GLU A 175 9.26 -12.81 -9.69
C GLU A 175 10.50 -13.39 -9.05
N VAL A 176 10.33 -14.49 -8.33
CA VAL A 176 11.41 -15.17 -7.60
C VAL A 176 12.07 -16.21 -8.49
N LEU A 177 13.39 -16.33 -8.39
CA LEU A 177 14.18 -17.42 -8.94
C LEU A 177 14.56 -18.35 -7.79
N VAL A 178 14.08 -19.59 -7.82
CA VAL A 178 14.36 -20.58 -6.77
C VAL A 178 14.99 -21.85 -7.34
N LYS A 179 15.69 -22.57 -6.47
CA LYS A 179 16.05 -23.98 -6.67
C LYS A 179 15.38 -24.80 -5.59
N TYR A 180 14.88 -25.97 -5.92
CA TYR A 180 14.29 -26.83 -4.91
C TYR A 180 14.42 -28.31 -5.23
N VAL A 181 14.38 -29.12 -4.17
CA VAL A 181 14.24 -30.59 -4.24
C VAL A 181 13.19 -30.98 -3.21
N ALA A 182 12.07 -31.53 -3.67
CA ALA A 182 10.98 -32.01 -2.83
C ALA A 182 11.03 -33.55 -2.73
N LYS A 183 11.00 -34.05 -1.50
CA LYS A 183 11.09 -35.47 -1.14
C LYS A 183 9.91 -35.89 -0.26
N LEU A 184 9.55 -37.17 -0.32
CA LEU A 184 8.70 -37.83 0.68
C LEU A 184 9.53 -38.24 1.91
N GLU A 185 8.86 -38.63 2.99
CA GLU A 185 9.50 -39.12 4.22
C GLU A 185 10.41 -40.34 4.00
N ASP A 186 10.16 -41.15 2.96
CA ASP A 186 10.99 -42.28 2.56
C ASP A 186 12.21 -41.90 1.69
N GLY A 187 12.39 -40.60 1.41
CA GLY A 187 13.45 -40.04 0.59
C GLY A 187 13.16 -39.98 -0.92
N THR A 188 12.00 -40.46 -1.37
CA THR A 188 11.61 -40.43 -2.79
C THR A 188 11.46 -39.00 -3.30
N VAL A 189 12.19 -38.63 -4.36
CA VAL A 189 12.11 -37.30 -4.97
C VAL A 189 10.85 -37.19 -5.84
N VAL A 190 9.98 -36.23 -5.52
CA VAL A 190 8.67 -35.98 -6.18
C VAL A 190 8.60 -34.67 -6.96
N GLY A 191 9.67 -33.89 -6.91
CA GLY A 191 9.86 -32.68 -7.73
C GLY A 191 11.23 -32.07 -7.50
N LYS A 192 11.82 -31.49 -8.54
CA LYS A 192 13.09 -30.76 -8.41
C LYS A 192 13.25 -29.70 -9.51
N SER A 193 14.00 -28.65 -9.22
CA SER A 193 14.44 -27.67 -10.20
C SER A 193 15.76 -27.02 -9.78
N ASP A 194 16.68 -26.86 -10.74
CA ASP A 194 17.96 -26.16 -10.55
C ASP A 194 17.85 -24.65 -10.84
N GLY A 195 16.64 -24.16 -11.15
CA GLY A 195 16.36 -22.75 -11.38
C GLY A 195 15.00 -22.57 -12.07
N VAL A 196 13.98 -22.17 -11.31
CA VAL A 196 12.66 -21.83 -11.85
C VAL A 196 12.24 -20.44 -11.40
N GLU A 197 11.71 -19.66 -12.35
CA GLU A 197 11.11 -18.36 -12.09
C GLU A 197 9.60 -18.49 -11.96
N PHE A 198 9.03 -17.84 -10.94
CA PHE A 198 7.57 -17.72 -10.81
C PHE A 198 7.19 -16.46 -10.02
N THR A 199 5.98 -15.95 -10.27
CA THR A 199 5.40 -14.86 -9.49
C THR A 199 4.89 -15.39 -8.15
N VAL A 200 5.31 -14.77 -7.04
CA VAL A 200 5.03 -15.26 -5.68
C VAL A 200 3.54 -15.53 -5.43
N LYS A 201 2.66 -14.64 -5.89
CA LYS A 201 1.20 -14.74 -5.76
C LYS A 201 0.62 -15.96 -6.48
N ASP A 202 1.15 -16.27 -7.65
CA ASP A 202 0.68 -17.39 -8.48
C ASP A 202 1.18 -18.72 -7.92
N GLY A 203 2.34 -18.68 -7.25
CA GLY A 203 2.98 -19.84 -6.65
C GLY A 203 3.55 -20.81 -7.67
N TYR A 204 4.20 -21.85 -7.16
CA TYR A 204 4.80 -22.89 -8.00
C TYR A 204 4.89 -24.20 -7.22
N PHE A 205 4.71 -25.32 -7.91
CA PHE A 205 4.76 -26.70 -7.38
C PHE A 205 3.71 -27.03 -6.30
N CYS A 206 3.74 -26.37 -5.14
CA CYS A 206 2.73 -26.47 -4.08
C CYS A 206 2.59 -25.14 -3.30
N PRO A 207 1.49 -24.92 -2.56
CA PRO A 207 1.27 -23.69 -1.79
C PRO A 207 2.41 -23.31 -0.83
N ALA A 208 3.12 -24.29 -0.27
CA ALA A 208 4.20 -24.04 0.68
C ALA A 208 5.36 -23.22 0.09
N LEU A 209 5.71 -23.40 -1.20
CA LEU A 209 6.83 -22.67 -1.81
C LEU A 209 6.58 -21.16 -1.77
N ALA A 210 5.40 -20.73 -2.22
CA ALA A 210 5.00 -19.32 -2.22
C ALA A 210 5.01 -18.72 -0.80
N LYS A 211 4.51 -19.47 0.19
CA LYS A 211 4.52 -19.04 1.59
C LYS A 211 5.95 -18.93 2.14
N ALA A 212 6.81 -19.89 1.82
CA ALA A 212 8.19 -19.91 2.28
C ALA A 212 9.00 -18.75 1.72
N VAL A 213 8.97 -18.52 0.40
CA VAL A 213 9.79 -17.47 -0.24
C VAL A 213 9.48 -16.07 0.28
N LYS A 214 8.24 -15.78 0.68
CA LYS A 214 7.86 -14.49 1.33
C LYS A 214 8.53 -14.24 2.68
N THR A 215 9.08 -15.28 3.29
CA THR A 215 9.80 -15.22 4.57
C THR A 215 11.30 -15.40 4.41
N MET A 216 11.77 -15.60 3.17
CA MET A 216 13.17 -15.89 2.86
C MET A 216 13.89 -14.64 2.39
N LYS A 217 15.16 -14.54 2.75
CA LYS A 217 16.12 -13.54 2.28
C LYS A 217 16.84 -14.04 1.03
N LYS A 218 17.49 -13.14 0.32
CA LYS A 218 18.27 -13.48 -0.89
C LYS A 218 19.36 -14.50 -0.53
N ALA A 219 19.54 -15.53 -1.37
CA ALA A 219 20.47 -16.64 -1.15
C ALA A 219 20.18 -17.53 0.09
N GLU A 220 19.07 -17.33 0.81
CA GLU A 220 18.69 -18.19 1.94
C GLU A 220 18.39 -19.60 1.45
N LYS A 221 18.92 -20.60 2.18
CA LYS A 221 18.60 -22.01 1.96
C LYS A 221 17.87 -22.55 3.17
N VAL A 222 16.76 -23.23 2.93
CA VAL A 222 15.90 -23.77 3.97
C VAL A 222 15.51 -25.20 3.68
N LEU A 223 15.21 -25.94 4.74
CA LEU A 223 14.51 -27.20 4.67
C LEU A 223 13.09 -26.97 5.19
N LEU A 224 12.09 -27.24 4.36
CA LEU A 224 10.69 -27.13 4.70
C LEU A 224 10.13 -28.50 5.07
N THR A 225 9.44 -28.60 6.19
CA THR A 225 8.53 -29.71 6.49
C THR A 225 7.11 -29.24 6.22
N VAL A 226 6.48 -29.82 5.21
CA VAL A 226 5.21 -29.35 4.65
C VAL A 226 4.11 -30.37 4.89
N LYS A 227 3.11 -30.01 5.68
CA LYS A 227 1.91 -30.83 5.90
C LYS A 227 1.02 -30.85 4.65
N PRO A 228 0.15 -31.87 4.51
CA PRO A 228 -0.61 -32.09 3.29
C PRO A 228 -1.41 -30.87 2.81
N GLN A 229 -1.98 -30.07 3.73
CA GLN A 229 -2.78 -28.90 3.37
C GLN A 229 -2.01 -27.82 2.57
N TYR A 230 -0.67 -27.79 2.69
CA TYR A 230 0.22 -26.88 1.94
C TYR A 230 1.06 -27.60 0.89
N GLY A 231 0.91 -28.93 0.79
CA GLY A 231 1.46 -29.79 -0.26
C GLY A 231 0.40 -30.09 -1.32
N PHE A 232 0.00 -31.37 -1.40
CA PHE A 232 -0.97 -31.86 -2.39
C PHE A 232 -2.28 -32.40 -1.78
N GLY A 233 -2.46 -32.22 -0.47
CA GLY A 233 -3.70 -32.53 0.26
C GLY A 233 -4.17 -33.97 0.12
N GLU A 234 -5.48 -34.16 0.28
CA GLU A 234 -6.15 -35.48 0.20
C GLU A 234 -6.06 -36.12 -1.19
N LYS A 235 -5.81 -35.35 -2.24
CA LYS A 235 -5.76 -35.87 -3.61
C LYS A 235 -4.37 -36.41 -3.97
N GLY A 236 -3.31 -35.90 -3.33
CA GLY A 236 -1.95 -36.17 -3.76
C GLY A 236 -1.66 -35.59 -5.16
N LYS A 237 -0.58 -36.06 -5.78
CA LYS A 237 -0.14 -35.69 -7.12
C LYS A 237 0.17 -36.96 -7.93
N PRO A 238 -0.43 -37.17 -9.11
CA PRO A 238 -0.05 -38.31 -9.95
C PRO A 238 1.38 -38.16 -10.47
N ALA A 239 2.03 -39.28 -10.79
CA ALA A 239 3.34 -39.26 -11.44
C ALA A 239 3.24 -38.60 -12.82
N SER A 240 4.20 -37.74 -13.17
CA SER A 240 4.23 -37.03 -14.45
C SER A 240 5.66 -36.64 -14.81
N GLY A 241 6.03 -36.70 -16.08
CA GLY A 241 7.28 -36.10 -16.59
C GLY A 241 8.58 -36.60 -15.93
N GLY A 242 8.61 -37.83 -15.42
CA GLY A 242 9.77 -38.38 -14.70
C GLY A 242 9.81 -38.06 -13.20
N GLU A 243 8.79 -37.37 -12.68
CA GLU A 243 8.60 -37.13 -11.24
C GLU A 243 7.70 -38.22 -10.64
N ALA A 244 8.05 -38.69 -9.43
CA ALA A 244 7.27 -39.67 -8.70
C ALA A 244 5.92 -39.10 -8.24
N ALA A 245 4.94 -39.98 -8.02
CA ALA A 245 3.66 -39.61 -7.46
C ALA A 245 3.80 -39.17 -5.99
N VAL A 246 2.99 -38.21 -5.56
CA VAL A 246 2.79 -37.86 -4.16
C VAL A 246 1.52 -38.55 -3.67
N PRO A 247 1.58 -39.43 -2.67
CA PRO A 247 0.40 -40.06 -2.10
C PRO A 247 -0.58 -39.04 -1.49
N PRO A 248 -1.89 -39.35 -1.45
CA PRO A 248 -2.85 -38.65 -0.61
C PRO A 248 -2.34 -38.43 0.82
N ASN A 249 -2.49 -37.21 1.33
CA ASN A 249 -2.13 -36.84 2.70
C ASN A 249 -0.65 -37.03 3.07
N ALA A 250 0.26 -37.04 2.10
CA ALA A 250 1.70 -37.12 2.36
C ALA A 250 2.27 -35.80 2.88
N THR A 251 3.17 -35.88 3.87
CA THR A 251 4.08 -34.80 4.25
C THR A 251 5.23 -34.72 3.22
N LEU A 252 5.69 -33.51 2.92
CA LEU A 252 6.87 -33.29 2.08
C LEU A 252 8.02 -32.68 2.87
N GLU A 253 9.24 -33.09 2.53
CA GLU A 253 10.47 -32.39 2.89
C GLU A 253 11.01 -31.68 1.65
N ILE A 254 11.14 -30.35 1.72
CA ILE A 254 11.56 -29.54 0.57
C ILE A 254 12.81 -28.76 0.92
N GLU A 255 13.92 -29.11 0.30
CA GLU A 255 15.11 -28.27 0.25
C GLU A 255 14.82 -27.12 -0.72
N LEU A 256 14.88 -25.87 -0.26
CA LEU A 256 14.54 -24.68 -1.04
C LEU A 256 15.62 -23.61 -0.91
N GLU A 257 16.10 -23.09 -2.02
CA GLU A 257 17.04 -21.97 -2.12
C GLU A 257 16.36 -20.81 -2.86
N LEU A 258 16.27 -19.65 -2.21
CA LEU A 258 15.84 -18.41 -2.87
C LEU A 258 17.06 -17.74 -3.49
N VAL A 259 17.30 -17.94 -4.78
CA VAL A 259 18.51 -17.44 -5.46
C VAL A 259 18.48 -15.92 -5.57
N SER A 260 17.38 -15.38 -6.10
CA SER A 260 17.16 -13.93 -6.29
C SER A 260 15.70 -13.67 -6.62
N TRP A 261 15.31 -12.40 -6.74
CA TRP A 261 14.02 -12.02 -7.31
C TRP A 261 14.15 -10.71 -8.09
N LYS A 262 13.18 -10.47 -8.98
CA LYS A 262 12.99 -9.21 -9.67
C LYS A 262 11.81 -8.51 -9.02
N THR A 263 12.03 -7.31 -8.50
CA THR A 263 10.97 -6.52 -7.83
C THR A 263 9.92 -6.09 -8.85
N VAL A 264 8.65 -6.37 -8.58
CA VAL A 264 7.52 -5.97 -9.41
C VAL A 264 6.59 -5.08 -8.59
N SER A 265 6.20 -3.95 -9.15
CA SER A 265 5.34 -2.97 -8.51
C SER A 265 4.24 -2.49 -9.45
N GLU A 266 3.04 -2.35 -8.90
CA GLU A 266 1.92 -1.64 -9.55
C GLU A 266 2.28 -0.14 -9.63
N VAL A 267 2.16 0.43 -10.83
CA VAL A 267 2.39 1.86 -11.08
C VAL A 267 1.08 2.64 -10.93
N THR A 268 -0.04 2.03 -11.32
CA THR A 268 -1.39 2.56 -11.20
C THR A 268 -2.22 1.73 -10.22
N ASP A 269 -3.18 2.37 -9.56
CA ASP A 269 -4.03 1.74 -8.53
C ASP A 269 -4.98 0.67 -9.09
N ASP A 270 -5.19 0.66 -10.41
CA ASP A 270 -6.02 -0.31 -11.13
C ASP A 270 -5.22 -1.47 -11.74
N ASN A 271 -3.92 -1.55 -11.45
CA ASN A 271 -2.99 -2.60 -11.87
C ASN A 271 -2.79 -2.71 -13.40
N LYS A 272 -3.21 -1.69 -14.15
CA LYS A 272 -3.08 -1.64 -15.61
C LYS A 272 -1.70 -1.21 -16.09
N VAL A 273 -0.88 -0.65 -15.20
CA VAL A 273 0.52 -0.38 -15.47
C VAL A 273 1.38 -1.07 -14.41
N ILE A 274 2.23 -1.98 -14.84
CA ILE A 274 3.08 -2.80 -13.96
C ILE A 274 4.54 -2.55 -14.33
N LYS A 275 5.38 -2.29 -13.33
CA LYS A 275 6.82 -2.09 -13.49
C LYS A 275 7.58 -3.23 -12.84
N LYS A 276 8.43 -3.89 -13.61
CA LYS A 276 9.37 -4.93 -13.15
C LYS A 276 10.79 -4.42 -13.26
N ILE A 277 11.49 -4.34 -12.14
CA ILE A 277 12.88 -3.87 -12.09
C ILE A 277 13.81 -4.96 -12.64
N LEU A 278 14.57 -4.61 -13.68
CA LEU A 278 15.61 -5.45 -14.28
C LEU A 278 17.00 -5.11 -13.73
N LYS A 279 17.24 -3.83 -13.43
CA LYS A 279 18.44 -3.32 -12.76
C LYS A 279 18.02 -2.25 -11.77
N GLU A 280 18.45 -2.39 -10.52
CA GLU A 280 18.22 -1.40 -9.48
C GLU A 280 18.88 -0.06 -9.82
N GLY A 281 18.15 1.03 -9.57
CA GLY A 281 18.68 2.38 -9.67
C GLY A 281 19.36 2.84 -8.37
N GLU A 282 20.07 3.95 -8.48
CA GLU A 282 20.84 4.56 -7.42
C GLU A 282 20.03 5.66 -6.70
N GLY A 283 20.34 5.86 -5.42
CA GLY A 283 19.69 6.89 -4.60
C GLY A 283 18.24 6.58 -4.21
N TYR A 284 17.59 7.60 -3.65
CA TYR A 284 16.21 7.53 -3.16
C TYR A 284 15.26 8.43 -3.95
N GLU A 285 15.80 9.39 -4.69
CA GLU A 285 15.02 10.35 -5.44
C GLU A 285 14.39 9.74 -6.69
N ARG A 286 13.28 10.35 -7.11
CA ARG A 286 12.52 10.01 -8.31
C ARG A 286 12.11 11.29 -9.03
N PRO A 287 11.89 11.24 -10.35
CA PRO A 287 11.30 12.36 -11.08
C PRO A 287 9.95 12.76 -10.47
N ASN A 288 9.65 14.07 -10.43
CA ASN A 288 8.32 14.61 -10.11
C ASN A 288 7.62 15.08 -11.39
N GLU A 289 6.38 15.54 -11.26
CA GLU A 289 5.60 16.08 -12.38
C GLU A 289 6.23 17.37 -12.91
N GLY A 290 6.62 17.34 -14.19
CA GLY A 290 7.39 18.39 -14.84
C GLY A 290 8.91 18.22 -14.70
N ALA A 291 9.41 17.10 -14.19
CA ALA A 291 10.84 16.82 -14.27
C ALA A 291 11.28 16.66 -15.73
N VAL A 292 12.50 17.10 -16.04
CA VAL A 292 13.15 16.77 -17.31
C VAL A 292 13.83 15.41 -17.12
N VAL A 293 13.46 14.41 -17.92
CA VAL A 293 13.97 13.05 -17.84
C VAL A 293 14.76 12.70 -19.10
N LYS A 294 15.85 11.96 -18.91
CA LYS A 294 16.69 11.40 -19.97
C LYS A 294 16.60 9.89 -19.90
N VAL A 295 16.08 9.28 -20.95
CA VAL A 295 15.78 7.84 -20.97
C VAL A 295 16.30 7.16 -22.23
N LYS A 296 16.52 5.85 -22.13
CA LYS A 296 16.58 4.97 -23.31
C LYS A 296 15.37 4.05 -23.30
N LEU A 297 14.72 3.90 -24.44
CA LEU A 297 13.43 3.23 -24.56
C LEU A 297 13.46 2.20 -25.67
N ILE A 298 12.93 1.01 -25.39
CA ILE A 298 12.58 0.01 -26.39
C ILE A 298 11.13 -0.41 -26.16
N GLY A 299 10.23 -0.03 -27.07
CA GLY A 299 8.81 -0.41 -27.05
C GLY A 299 8.57 -1.65 -27.90
N LYS A 300 7.92 -2.67 -27.33
CA LYS A 300 7.62 -3.97 -27.94
C LYS A 300 6.14 -4.34 -27.80
N LEU A 301 5.61 -5.04 -28.81
CA LEU A 301 4.33 -5.75 -28.74
C LEU A 301 4.49 -7.08 -27.99
N GLY A 302 3.37 -7.71 -27.63
CA GLY A 302 3.37 -9.01 -26.92
C GLY A 302 4.00 -10.17 -27.69
N ASP A 303 4.11 -10.07 -29.01
CA ASP A 303 4.82 -11.04 -29.85
C ASP A 303 6.35 -10.76 -29.94
N GLY A 304 6.83 -9.71 -29.27
CA GLY A 304 8.22 -9.27 -29.28
C GLY A 304 8.58 -8.27 -30.37
N THR A 305 7.66 -7.91 -31.27
CA THR A 305 7.91 -6.93 -32.34
C THR A 305 8.27 -5.56 -31.75
N VAL A 306 9.46 -5.04 -32.08
CA VAL A 306 9.90 -3.71 -31.65
C VAL A 306 9.26 -2.65 -32.52
N PHE A 307 8.46 -1.76 -31.94
CA PHE A 307 7.81 -0.67 -32.65
C PHE A 307 8.47 0.70 -32.40
N LEU A 308 9.25 0.82 -31.31
CA LEU A 308 9.96 2.04 -30.93
C LEU A 308 11.33 1.72 -30.35
N LYS A 309 12.34 2.47 -30.73
CA LYS A 309 13.67 2.45 -30.10
C LYS A 309 14.23 3.88 -30.06
N LYS A 310 14.51 4.42 -28.87
CA LYS A 310 15.05 5.77 -28.69
C LYS A 310 16.22 5.79 -27.72
N GLY A 311 17.27 6.57 -28.01
CA GLY A 311 18.44 6.73 -27.13
C GLY A 311 19.36 5.51 -27.07
N HIS A 312 19.29 4.62 -28.07
CA HIS A 312 20.06 3.37 -28.14
C HIS A 312 20.95 3.26 -29.39
N GLY A 313 20.94 4.25 -30.27
CA GLY A 313 21.85 4.34 -31.42
C GLY A 313 23.29 4.62 -30.99
N GLU A 314 24.26 4.15 -31.78
CA GLU A 314 25.67 4.49 -31.55
C GLU A 314 25.86 6.01 -31.67
N GLY A 315 26.32 6.65 -30.59
CA GLY A 315 26.47 8.10 -30.52
C GLY A 315 25.16 8.89 -30.36
N GLU A 316 24.02 8.23 -30.17
CA GLU A 316 22.74 8.88 -29.92
C GLU A 316 22.65 9.35 -28.46
N GLU A 317 22.21 10.59 -28.25
CA GLU A 317 21.90 11.08 -26.91
C GLU A 317 20.66 10.39 -26.34
N PRO A 318 20.56 10.23 -24.99
CA PRO A 318 19.33 9.77 -24.37
C PRO A 318 18.13 10.62 -24.78
N PHE A 319 16.97 9.99 -24.95
CA PHE A 319 15.73 10.69 -25.28
C PHE A 319 15.31 11.57 -24.10
N GLU A 320 15.37 12.89 -24.32
CA GLU A 320 15.01 13.90 -23.33
C GLU A 320 13.57 14.38 -23.54
N PHE A 321 12.78 14.38 -22.47
CA PHE A 321 11.46 15.00 -22.47
C PHE A 321 11.06 15.41 -21.04
N LYS A 322 9.96 16.15 -20.92
CA LYS A 322 9.43 16.63 -19.64
C LYS A 322 8.19 15.81 -19.24
N THR A 323 8.16 15.31 -18.01
CA THR A 323 7.03 14.50 -17.51
C THR A 323 5.75 15.34 -17.40
N ASP A 324 4.58 14.69 -17.47
CA ASP A 324 3.25 15.34 -17.45
C ASP A 324 3.04 16.34 -18.62
N GLU A 325 3.69 16.14 -19.77
CA GLU A 325 3.55 17.01 -20.96
C GLU A 325 2.86 16.32 -22.16
N GLU A 326 2.41 15.07 -21.99
CA GLU A 326 1.89 14.19 -23.07
C GLU A 326 2.89 13.99 -24.22
N GLN A 327 4.20 14.00 -23.92
CA GLN A 327 5.25 13.72 -24.91
C GLN A 327 5.43 12.21 -25.14
N VAL A 328 4.95 11.40 -24.20
CA VAL A 328 4.89 9.93 -24.26
C VAL A 328 3.50 9.46 -23.82
N ILE A 329 3.23 8.15 -23.98
CA ILE A 329 2.00 7.53 -23.47
C ILE A 329 1.92 7.61 -21.95
N ASP A 330 0.71 7.76 -21.41
CA ASP A 330 0.45 8.04 -19.99
C ASP A 330 1.05 6.99 -19.05
N GLY A 331 0.96 5.70 -19.42
CA GLY A 331 1.53 4.61 -18.62
C GLY A 331 3.05 4.68 -18.51
N LEU A 332 3.74 5.15 -19.55
CA LEU A 332 5.19 5.32 -19.52
C LEU A 332 5.59 6.52 -18.66
N ASP A 333 4.87 7.63 -18.78
CA ASP A 333 5.09 8.83 -17.96
C ASP A 333 4.94 8.49 -16.46
N LYS A 334 3.83 7.82 -16.10
CA LYS A 334 3.57 7.37 -14.73
C LYS A 334 4.61 6.39 -14.21
N ALA A 335 5.09 5.47 -15.05
CA ALA A 335 6.11 4.50 -14.65
C ALA A 335 7.43 5.19 -14.30
N LEU A 336 7.83 6.22 -15.06
CA LEU A 336 9.07 6.97 -14.82
C LEU A 336 9.05 7.71 -13.48
N LEU A 337 7.90 8.21 -13.03
CA LEU A 337 7.74 8.82 -11.69
C LEU A 337 7.98 7.83 -10.54
N LYS A 338 7.98 6.53 -10.83
CA LYS A 338 8.29 5.46 -9.87
C LYS A 338 9.70 4.90 -10.01
N MET A 339 10.50 5.38 -10.96
CA MET A 339 11.85 4.90 -11.24
C MET A 339 12.92 5.76 -10.55
N LYS A 340 14.05 5.14 -10.22
CA LYS A 340 15.26 5.79 -9.72
C LYS A 340 16.25 6.05 -10.86
N LYS A 341 17.21 6.95 -10.63
CA LYS A 341 18.31 7.20 -11.56
C LYS A 341 19.12 5.92 -11.81
N GLY A 342 19.42 5.60 -13.05
CA GLY A 342 20.13 4.39 -13.47
C GLY A 342 19.32 3.09 -13.39
N GLU A 343 18.04 3.16 -13.00
CA GLU A 343 17.13 2.00 -12.96
C GLU A 343 16.80 1.56 -14.39
N VAL A 344 16.86 0.24 -14.62
CA VAL A 344 16.34 -0.37 -15.85
C VAL A 344 15.13 -1.21 -15.48
N ALA A 345 14.00 -0.96 -16.13
CA ALA A 345 12.75 -1.66 -15.85
C ALA A 345 12.03 -2.10 -17.12
N LEU A 346 11.30 -3.21 -17.01
CA LEU A 346 10.29 -3.62 -17.96
C LEU A 346 8.93 -3.11 -17.48
N VAL A 347 8.29 -2.25 -18.26
CA VAL A 347 6.97 -1.68 -17.97
C VAL A 347 5.94 -2.32 -18.88
N THR A 348 4.95 -2.99 -18.29
CA THR A 348 3.79 -3.53 -19.01
C THR A 348 2.65 -2.53 -18.90
N ILE A 349 2.11 -2.09 -20.03
CA ILE A 349 1.14 -1.00 -20.12
C ILE A 349 -0.12 -1.50 -20.84
N ASP A 350 -1.23 -1.53 -20.14
CA ASP A 350 -2.56 -1.80 -20.69
C ASP A 350 -2.96 -0.74 -21.75
N PRO A 351 -3.76 -1.11 -22.76
CA PRO A 351 -4.22 -0.19 -23.79
C PRO A 351 -4.79 1.14 -23.30
N GLU A 352 -5.49 1.15 -22.16
CA GLU A 352 -6.07 2.38 -21.60
C GLU A 352 -5.03 3.43 -21.21
N TYR A 353 -3.81 2.99 -20.89
CA TYR A 353 -2.67 3.84 -20.56
C TYR A 353 -1.66 3.95 -21.73
N ALA A 354 -1.98 3.35 -22.88
CA ALA A 354 -1.16 3.32 -24.08
C ALA A 354 -1.83 4.08 -25.25
N PHE A 355 -2.08 3.40 -26.38
CA PHE A 355 -2.72 3.99 -27.56
C PHE A 355 -4.23 3.74 -27.66
N GLY A 356 -4.82 3.12 -26.64
CA GLY A 356 -6.26 2.87 -26.55
C GLY A 356 -6.82 2.08 -27.73
N SER A 357 -8.01 2.46 -28.17
CA SER A 357 -8.76 1.79 -29.24
C SER A 357 -8.39 2.24 -30.65
N THR A 358 -7.29 2.97 -30.81
CA THR A 358 -6.83 3.48 -32.11
C THR A 358 -5.50 2.87 -32.51
N GLU A 359 -5.35 2.62 -33.81
CA GLU A 359 -4.07 2.21 -34.39
C GLU A 359 -3.07 3.36 -34.26
N SER A 360 -1.82 3.04 -33.95
CA SER A 360 -0.74 4.02 -33.81
C SER A 360 0.44 3.64 -34.69
N LYS A 361 0.78 4.50 -35.65
CA LYS A 361 1.97 4.32 -36.50
C LYS A 361 3.20 4.80 -35.73
N GLN A 362 4.08 3.87 -35.38
CA GLN A 362 5.35 4.15 -34.72
C GLN A 362 6.49 4.03 -35.73
N GLU A 363 7.69 4.45 -35.33
CA GLU A 363 8.85 4.56 -36.21
C GLU A 363 9.21 3.23 -36.89
N LEU A 364 9.13 2.12 -36.15
CA LEU A 364 9.59 0.81 -36.63
C LEU A 364 8.44 -0.13 -37.01
N ALA A 365 7.26 0.05 -36.43
CA ALA A 365 6.09 -0.79 -36.70
C ALA A 365 4.78 -0.07 -36.38
N VAL A 366 3.68 -0.67 -36.82
CA VAL A 366 2.33 -0.22 -36.46
C VAL A 366 1.89 -0.94 -35.19
N VAL A 367 1.35 -0.18 -34.24
CA VAL A 367 0.74 -0.70 -33.02
C VAL A 367 -0.77 -0.84 -33.24
N PRO A 368 -1.33 -2.06 -33.21
CA PRO A 368 -2.76 -2.27 -33.38
C PRO A 368 -3.59 -1.65 -32.24
N PRO A 369 -4.88 -1.34 -32.49
CA PRO A 369 -5.82 -0.98 -31.43
C PRO A 369 -5.85 -1.99 -30.29
N ASN A 370 -6.04 -1.50 -29.06
CA ASN A 370 -6.18 -2.31 -27.86
C ASN A 370 -4.99 -3.25 -27.57
N SER A 371 -3.78 -2.85 -27.97
CA SER A 371 -2.55 -3.61 -27.71
C SER A 371 -1.94 -3.29 -26.34
N THR A 372 -1.71 -4.31 -25.52
CA THR A 372 -0.83 -4.20 -24.34
C THR A 372 0.61 -4.04 -24.81
N LEU A 373 1.33 -3.06 -24.25
CA LEU A 373 2.69 -2.72 -24.67
C LEU A 373 3.71 -3.05 -23.59
N TYR A 374 4.92 -3.38 -24.03
CA TYR A 374 6.05 -3.70 -23.17
C TYR A 374 7.18 -2.73 -23.46
N TYR A 375 7.55 -1.92 -22.48
CA TYR A 375 8.65 -0.97 -22.58
C TYR A 375 9.83 -1.40 -21.73
N GLU A 376 10.98 -1.59 -22.34
CA GLU A 376 12.26 -1.61 -21.62
C GLU A 376 12.74 -0.16 -21.49
N VAL A 377 12.89 0.30 -20.25
CA VAL A 377 13.17 1.70 -19.90
C VAL A 377 14.45 1.75 -19.09
N ASP A 378 15.44 2.49 -19.56
CA ASP A 378 16.65 2.88 -18.82
C ASP A 378 16.54 4.35 -18.43
N LEU A 379 16.28 4.65 -17.16
CA LEU A 379 16.21 6.03 -16.65
C LEU A 379 17.62 6.54 -16.38
N VAL A 380 18.28 7.10 -17.39
CA VAL A 380 19.67 7.55 -17.33
C VAL A 380 19.86 8.66 -16.29
N SER A 381 19.03 9.70 -16.34
CA SER A 381 19.05 10.82 -15.39
C SER A 381 17.75 11.60 -15.41
N PHE A 382 17.54 12.44 -14.40
CA PHE A 382 16.45 13.40 -14.37
C PHE A 382 16.83 14.64 -13.58
N ASP A 383 16.22 15.77 -13.94
CA ASP A 383 16.26 17.03 -13.22
C ASP A 383 14.83 17.34 -12.75
N LYS A 384 14.61 17.32 -11.43
CA LYS A 384 13.29 17.53 -10.83
C LYS A 384 12.81 18.96 -11.13
N GLU A 385 11.51 19.10 -11.33
CA GLU A 385 10.91 20.44 -11.30
C GLU A 385 11.04 21.00 -9.88
N ARG A 386 11.48 22.25 -9.76
CA ARG A 386 11.53 22.97 -8.49
C ARG A 386 10.14 23.09 -7.88
N GLU A 387 10.08 22.83 -6.58
CA GLU A 387 8.86 22.92 -5.79
C GLU A 387 8.76 24.30 -5.11
N SER A 388 7.56 24.66 -4.64
CA SER A 388 7.31 26.00 -4.07
C SER A 388 8.22 26.31 -2.88
N TRP A 389 8.56 25.33 -2.04
CA TRP A 389 9.41 25.55 -0.86
C TRP A 389 10.90 25.76 -1.21
N ASP A 390 11.33 25.37 -2.42
CA ASP A 390 12.70 25.58 -2.90
C ASP A 390 12.89 26.96 -3.56
N MET A 391 11.84 27.80 -3.57
CA MET A 391 11.81 29.08 -4.25
C MET A 391 11.63 30.25 -3.26
N ASN A 392 12.32 31.36 -3.52
CA ASN A 392 12.02 32.63 -2.85
C ASN A 392 10.71 33.27 -3.40
N THR A 393 10.26 34.38 -2.83
CA THR A 393 8.99 35.02 -3.20
C THR A 393 8.95 35.51 -4.65
N GLU A 394 10.05 36.10 -5.14
CA GLU A 394 10.19 36.56 -6.52
C GLU A 394 10.16 35.39 -7.51
N GLU A 395 10.94 34.34 -7.23
CA GLU A 395 10.98 33.10 -8.03
C GLU A 395 9.61 32.42 -8.09
N LYS A 396 8.84 32.42 -6.99
CA LYS A 396 7.47 31.88 -6.97
C LYS A 396 6.55 32.63 -7.93
N ILE A 397 6.61 33.97 -7.93
CA ILE A 397 5.79 34.81 -8.80
C ILE A 397 6.20 34.60 -10.27
N GLU A 398 7.49 34.56 -10.56
CA GLU A 398 8.00 34.28 -11.90
C GLU A 398 7.58 32.89 -12.39
N ALA A 399 7.76 31.85 -11.55
CA ALA A 399 7.37 30.49 -11.86
C ALA A 399 5.85 30.37 -12.12
N ALA A 400 5.02 31.04 -11.30
CA ALA A 400 3.58 31.11 -11.52
C ALA A 400 3.24 31.81 -12.85
N GLY A 401 3.92 32.92 -13.16
CA GLY A 401 3.78 33.62 -14.44
C GLY A 401 4.09 32.73 -15.63
N LYS A 402 5.22 32.00 -15.57
CA LYS A 402 5.63 31.03 -16.60
C LYS A 402 4.60 29.92 -16.78
N LYS A 403 4.11 29.33 -15.67
CA LYS A 403 3.08 28.28 -15.72
C LYS A 403 1.76 28.76 -16.30
N LYS A 404 1.36 29.99 -16.01
CA LYS A 404 0.19 30.61 -16.64
C LYS A 404 0.36 30.72 -18.15
N GLU A 405 1.53 31.13 -18.65
CA GLU A 405 1.79 31.19 -20.09
C GLU A 405 1.86 29.81 -20.75
N GLU A 406 2.43 28.81 -20.08
CA GLU A 406 2.35 27.39 -20.51
C GLU A 406 0.89 26.94 -20.64
N GLY A 407 0.05 27.25 -19.63
CA GLY A 407 -1.39 26.99 -19.66
C GLY A 407 -2.09 27.68 -20.83
N ASN A 408 -1.76 28.95 -21.11
CA ASN A 408 -2.30 29.71 -22.24
C ASN A 408 -1.97 29.04 -23.59
N ALA A 409 -0.74 28.54 -23.74
CA ALA A 409 -0.33 27.82 -24.95
C ALA A 409 -1.14 26.53 -25.13
N LYS A 410 -1.31 25.73 -24.07
CA LYS A 410 -2.11 24.49 -24.12
C LYS A 410 -3.59 24.78 -24.36
N PHE A 411 -4.13 25.85 -23.79
CA PHE A 411 -5.51 26.28 -24.02
C PHE A 411 -5.76 26.63 -25.49
N LYS A 412 -4.83 27.38 -26.11
CA LYS A 412 -4.89 27.72 -27.54
C LYS A 412 -4.79 26.47 -28.43
N ALA A 413 -4.06 25.45 -27.99
CA ALA A 413 -3.98 24.15 -28.65
C ALA A 413 -5.20 23.24 -28.43
N GLY A 414 -6.23 23.70 -27.70
CA GLY A 414 -7.43 22.90 -27.39
C GLY A 414 -7.22 21.83 -26.32
N LYS A 415 -6.04 21.77 -25.69
CA LYS A 415 -5.70 20.81 -24.63
C LYS A 415 -6.14 21.34 -23.27
N TYR A 416 -7.45 21.41 -23.03
CA TYR A 416 -8.02 22.06 -21.85
C TYR A 416 -7.64 21.40 -20.51
N ALA A 417 -7.52 20.07 -20.47
CA ALA A 417 -7.12 19.36 -19.26
C ALA A 417 -5.66 19.69 -18.86
N LEU A 418 -4.73 19.68 -19.82
CA LEU A 418 -3.36 20.11 -19.56
C LEU A 418 -3.27 21.59 -19.19
N ALA A 419 -4.03 22.44 -19.88
CA ALA A 419 -4.07 23.87 -19.57
C ALA A 419 -4.52 24.09 -18.11
N SER A 420 -5.58 23.39 -17.69
CA SER A 420 -6.10 23.38 -16.33
C SER A 420 -5.02 23.04 -15.30
N LYS A 421 -4.32 21.90 -15.47
CA LYS A 421 -3.20 21.50 -14.61
C LYS A 421 -2.11 22.59 -14.48
N ARG A 422 -1.78 23.28 -15.58
CA ARG A 422 -0.77 24.35 -15.56
C ARG A 422 -1.23 25.58 -14.78
N TYR A 423 -2.50 25.98 -14.90
CA TYR A 423 -3.06 27.07 -14.10
C TYR A 423 -3.16 26.70 -12.62
N GLU A 424 -3.56 25.47 -12.28
CA GLU A 424 -3.58 24.97 -10.91
C GLU A 424 -2.17 25.00 -10.28
N LYS A 425 -1.16 24.53 -11.01
CA LYS A 425 0.25 24.60 -10.57
C LYS A 425 0.73 26.04 -10.40
N ALA A 426 0.33 26.96 -11.29
CA ALA A 426 0.64 28.38 -11.16
C ALA A 426 0.07 28.98 -9.87
N VAL A 427 -1.21 28.71 -9.55
CA VAL A 427 -1.83 29.19 -8.31
C VAL A 427 -1.17 28.59 -7.08
N LYS A 428 -0.81 27.30 -7.11
CA LYS A 428 -0.14 26.61 -6.00
C LYS A 428 1.21 27.26 -5.63
N TYR A 429 1.98 27.74 -6.61
CA TYR A 429 3.25 28.41 -6.32
C TYR A 429 3.11 29.67 -5.46
N ILE A 430 1.97 30.36 -5.56
CA ILE A 430 1.70 31.65 -4.91
C ILE A 430 0.54 31.57 -3.92
N GLU A 431 0.06 30.37 -3.56
CA GLU A 431 -1.11 30.20 -2.70
C GLU A 431 -0.90 30.84 -1.33
N TYR A 432 0.20 30.49 -0.69
CA TYR A 432 0.62 31.04 0.60
C TYR A 432 1.51 32.28 0.41
N ASP A 433 0.96 33.46 0.69
CA ASP A 433 1.60 34.77 0.50
C ASP A 433 1.93 35.49 1.82
N SER A 434 1.99 34.75 2.94
CA SER A 434 2.29 35.31 4.26
C SER A 434 3.67 35.98 4.33
N SER A 435 4.65 35.47 3.58
CA SER A 435 6.01 36.01 3.50
C SER A 435 6.19 37.09 2.42
N PHE A 436 5.13 37.44 1.68
CA PHE A 436 5.23 38.33 0.53
C PHE A 436 5.12 39.80 1.01
N SER A 437 5.88 40.68 0.39
CA SER A 437 5.66 42.13 0.50
C SER A 437 4.32 42.54 -0.11
N GLU A 438 3.84 43.75 0.21
CA GLU A 438 2.55 44.23 -0.31
C GLU A 438 2.51 44.33 -1.85
N GLU A 439 3.64 44.66 -2.49
CA GLU A 439 3.72 44.69 -3.95
C GLU A 439 3.70 43.28 -4.55
N GLU A 440 4.42 42.34 -3.94
CA GLU A 440 4.41 40.93 -4.34
C GLU A 440 3.02 40.30 -4.13
N LYS A 441 2.31 40.61 -3.04
CA LYS A 441 0.91 40.19 -2.83
C LYS A 441 0.00 40.71 -3.91
N LYS A 442 0.20 41.94 -4.38
CA LYS A 442 -0.59 42.53 -5.47
C LYS A 442 -0.33 41.81 -6.79
N GLN A 443 0.93 41.48 -7.09
CA GLN A 443 1.31 40.68 -8.26
C GLN A 443 0.73 39.27 -8.19
N ALA A 444 0.88 38.60 -7.03
CA ALA A 444 0.32 37.28 -6.77
C ALA A 444 -1.21 37.29 -6.89
N LYS A 445 -1.91 38.28 -6.34
CA LYS A 445 -3.36 38.44 -6.48
C LYS A 445 -3.78 38.52 -7.96
N ALA A 446 -3.11 39.35 -8.75
CA ALA A 446 -3.39 39.48 -10.18
C ALA A 446 -3.18 38.15 -10.94
N LEU A 447 -2.12 37.41 -10.60
CA LEU A 447 -1.86 36.08 -11.16
C LEU A 447 -2.92 35.05 -10.71
N LYS A 448 -3.28 35.00 -9.42
CA LYS A 448 -4.34 34.13 -8.88
C LYS A 448 -5.66 34.35 -9.63
N VAL A 449 -6.06 35.61 -9.82
CA VAL A 449 -7.26 35.98 -10.56
C VAL A 449 -7.18 35.50 -12.01
N ALA A 450 -6.08 35.78 -12.72
CA ALA A 450 -5.91 35.39 -14.11
C ALA A 450 -5.93 33.86 -14.30
N CYS A 451 -5.20 33.13 -13.46
CA CYS A 451 -5.12 31.66 -13.51
C CYS A 451 -6.47 31.02 -13.19
N ASN A 452 -7.14 31.41 -12.10
CA ASN A 452 -8.44 30.85 -11.74
C ASN A 452 -9.51 31.14 -12.79
N LEU A 453 -9.50 32.34 -13.38
CA LEU A 453 -10.39 32.67 -14.50
C LEU A 453 -10.12 31.75 -15.69
N ASN A 454 -8.86 31.64 -16.13
CA ASN A 454 -8.51 30.83 -17.28
C ASN A 454 -8.80 29.34 -17.04
N ASP A 455 -8.54 28.85 -15.83
CA ASP A 455 -8.87 27.49 -15.43
C ASP A 455 -10.39 27.27 -15.41
N ALA A 456 -11.19 28.22 -14.90
CA ALA A 456 -12.65 28.13 -14.99
C ALA A 456 -13.13 28.02 -16.45
N ALA A 457 -12.46 28.70 -17.39
CA ALA A 457 -12.74 28.53 -18.81
C ALA A 457 -12.37 27.12 -19.32
N CYS A 458 -11.28 26.53 -18.85
CA CYS A 458 -10.94 25.12 -19.12
C CYS A 458 -12.04 24.19 -18.59
N LYS A 459 -12.43 24.33 -17.32
CA LYS A 459 -13.46 23.49 -16.67
C LYS A 459 -14.81 23.59 -17.40
N LEU A 460 -15.21 24.78 -17.86
CA LEU A 460 -16.41 24.95 -18.70
C LEU A 460 -16.31 24.18 -20.03
N LYS A 461 -15.14 24.17 -20.68
CA LYS A 461 -14.92 23.39 -21.93
C LYS A 461 -14.91 21.89 -21.68
N LEU A 462 -14.43 21.46 -20.51
CA LEU A 462 -14.43 20.07 -20.06
C LEU A 462 -15.78 19.61 -19.47
N LYS A 463 -16.77 20.51 -19.39
CA LYS A 463 -18.09 20.28 -18.76
C LYS A 463 -18.03 19.97 -17.25
N GLU A 464 -16.96 20.39 -16.59
CA GLU A 464 -16.76 20.28 -15.15
C GLU A 464 -17.37 21.50 -14.42
N TYR A 465 -18.68 21.69 -14.57
CA TYR A 465 -19.36 22.92 -14.19
C TYR A 465 -19.23 23.29 -12.70
N ARG A 466 -19.26 22.29 -11.80
CA ARG A 466 -19.06 22.53 -10.36
C ARG A 466 -17.67 23.05 -10.04
N GLN A 467 -16.64 22.63 -10.77
CA GLN A 467 -15.28 23.14 -10.56
C GLN A 467 -15.14 24.55 -11.12
N ALA A 468 -15.72 24.82 -12.29
CA ALA A 468 -15.78 26.17 -12.87
C ALA A 468 -16.45 27.16 -11.90
N GLU A 469 -17.57 26.77 -11.28
CA GLU A 469 -18.27 27.56 -10.27
C GLU A 469 -17.36 27.93 -9.09
N LYS A 470 -16.73 26.93 -8.46
CA LYS A 470 -15.78 27.13 -7.35
C LYS A 470 -14.64 28.08 -7.71
N LEU A 471 -14.03 27.92 -8.88
CA LEU A 471 -12.93 28.77 -9.34
C LEU A 471 -13.38 30.23 -9.54
N CYS A 472 -14.56 30.44 -10.12
CA CYS A 472 -15.13 31.78 -10.25
C CYS A 472 -15.49 32.40 -8.89
N THR A 473 -16.01 31.60 -7.94
CA THR A 473 -16.29 32.05 -6.58
C THR A 473 -15.01 32.52 -5.88
N LYS A 474 -13.89 31.77 -5.98
CA LYS A 474 -12.57 32.21 -5.49
C LYS A 474 -12.12 33.54 -6.08
N VAL A 475 -12.38 33.78 -7.37
CA VAL A 475 -12.05 35.07 -8.00
C VAL A 475 -12.92 36.19 -7.42
N LEU A 476 -14.20 35.94 -7.17
CA LEU A 476 -15.14 36.94 -6.65
C LEU A 476 -14.92 37.27 -5.16
N GLU A 477 -14.33 36.35 -4.39
CA GLU A 477 -13.83 36.62 -3.04
C GLU A 477 -12.68 37.64 -3.07
N LEU A 478 -11.85 37.61 -4.11
CA LEU A 478 -10.74 38.56 -4.31
C LEU A 478 -11.17 39.85 -4.99
N GLU A 479 -12.11 39.76 -5.94
CA GLU A 479 -12.61 40.83 -6.81
C GLU A 479 -14.13 40.66 -7.05
N SER A 480 -14.94 41.16 -6.12
CA SER A 480 -16.40 40.93 -6.10
C SER A 480 -17.18 41.49 -7.29
N THR A 481 -16.56 42.35 -8.09
CA THR A 481 -17.11 42.99 -9.29
C THR A 481 -16.50 42.45 -10.59
N ASN A 482 -15.72 41.37 -10.56
CA ASN A 482 -15.08 40.82 -11.75
C ASN A 482 -16.13 40.24 -12.73
N VAL A 483 -16.41 40.98 -13.81
CA VAL A 483 -17.43 40.65 -14.81
C VAL A 483 -17.18 39.29 -15.47
N LYS A 484 -15.92 38.91 -15.71
CA LYS A 484 -15.57 37.61 -16.33
C LYS A 484 -15.90 36.45 -15.39
N ALA A 485 -15.66 36.61 -14.10
CA ALA A 485 -15.99 35.59 -13.10
C ALA A 485 -17.50 35.43 -12.95
N LEU A 486 -18.24 36.53 -12.82
CA LEU A 486 -19.72 36.51 -12.76
C LEU A 486 -20.32 35.84 -14.00
N TYR A 487 -19.85 36.23 -15.19
CA TYR A 487 -20.29 35.66 -16.45
C TYR A 487 -20.02 34.14 -16.54
N ARG A 488 -18.81 33.69 -16.23
CA ARG A 488 -18.44 32.26 -16.31
C ARG A 488 -19.14 31.42 -15.24
N ARG A 489 -19.35 31.98 -14.04
CA ARG A 489 -20.10 31.31 -12.98
C ARG A 489 -21.57 31.16 -13.33
N ALA A 490 -22.18 32.18 -13.93
CA ALA A 490 -23.53 32.09 -14.49
C ALA A 490 -23.64 31.00 -15.56
N GLN A 491 -22.64 30.88 -16.45
CA GLN A 491 -22.60 29.78 -17.43
C GLN A 491 -22.57 28.41 -16.76
N ALA A 492 -21.79 28.23 -15.70
CA ALA A 492 -21.75 27.00 -14.92
C ALA A 492 -23.12 26.70 -14.25
N TYR A 493 -23.72 27.68 -13.57
CA TYR A 493 -25.04 27.54 -12.94
C TYR A 493 -26.13 27.19 -13.95
N MET A 494 -26.11 27.78 -15.15
CA MET A 494 -27.06 27.45 -16.20
C MET A 494 -26.97 25.99 -16.67
N GLU A 495 -25.79 25.37 -16.64
CA GLU A 495 -25.61 23.95 -16.97
C GLU A 495 -25.92 23.04 -15.77
N LEU A 496 -25.76 23.54 -14.54
CA LEU A 496 -26.17 22.86 -13.30
C LEU A 496 -27.67 22.99 -13.01
N ALA A 497 -28.40 23.76 -13.81
CA ALA A 497 -29.82 24.12 -13.64
C ALA A 497 -30.14 25.00 -12.43
N ASP A 498 -29.15 25.68 -11.87
CA ASP A 498 -29.30 26.67 -10.79
C ASP A 498 -29.65 28.06 -11.36
N LEU A 499 -30.82 28.17 -12.00
CA LEU A 499 -31.16 29.32 -12.85
C LEU A 499 -31.27 30.65 -12.06
N ASP A 500 -31.69 30.60 -10.80
CA ASP A 500 -31.80 31.81 -9.95
C ASP A 500 -30.42 32.40 -9.63
N LEU A 501 -29.45 31.53 -9.33
CA LEU A 501 -28.06 31.94 -9.10
C LEU A 501 -27.41 32.49 -10.38
N ALA A 502 -27.71 31.87 -11.52
CA ALA A 502 -27.28 32.40 -12.82
C ALA A 502 -27.86 33.78 -13.10
N GLU A 503 -29.14 34.01 -12.76
CA GLU A 503 -29.78 35.32 -12.96
C GLU A 503 -29.16 36.40 -12.09
N PHE A 504 -28.88 36.06 -10.84
CA PHE A 504 -28.17 36.95 -9.91
C PHE A 504 -26.81 37.39 -10.47
N ASP A 505 -25.99 36.44 -10.91
CA ASP A 505 -24.66 36.74 -11.44
C ASP A 505 -24.72 37.55 -12.76
N VAL A 506 -25.67 37.24 -13.65
CA VAL A 506 -25.88 38.00 -14.90
C VAL A 506 -26.32 39.44 -14.63
N LYS A 507 -27.26 39.64 -13.68
CA LYS A 507 -27.70 40.98 -13.28
C LYS A 507 -26.53 41.77 -12.71
N LYS A 508 -25.80 41.18 -11.75
CA LYS A 508 -24.63 41.81 -11.14
C LYS A 508 -23.54 42.15 -12.17
N ALA A 509 -23.33 41.30 -13.17
CA ALA A 509 -22.38 41.56 -14.25
C ALA A 509 -22.80 42.77 -15.11
N LEU A 510 -24.10 42.90 -15.43
CA LEU A 510 -24.65 44.03 -16.18
C LEU A 510 -24.76 45.33 -15.36
N GLU A 511 -24.82 45.24 -14.03
CA GLU A 511 -24.71 46.41 -13.16
C GLU A 511 -23.30 47.03 -13.22
N VAL A 512 -22.28 46.19 -13.32
CA VAL A 512 -20.87 46.62 -13.43
C VAL A 512 -20.53 47.07 -14.86
N ASP A 513 -20.94 46.32 -15.87
CA ASP A 513 -20.71 46.61 -17.29
C ASP A 513 -22.02 46.47 -18.10
N PRO A 514 -22.85 47.53 -18.14
CA PRO A 514 -24.15 47.50 -18.81
C PRO A 514 -24.07 47.25 -20.32
N ASP A 515 -22.93 47.49 -20.95
CA ASP A 515 -22.74 47.34 -22.40
C ASP A 515 -22.04 46.05 -22.81
N ASN A 516 -21.80 45.16 -21.86
CA ASN A 516 -21.17 43.88 -22.12
C ASN A 516 -22.02 43.00 -23.05
N ARG A 517 -21.55 42.87 -24.31
CA ARG A 517 -22.25 42.09 -25.34
C ARG A 517 -22.37 40.61 -24.97
N GLU A 518 -21.35 40.01 -24.38
CA GLU A 518 -21.34 38.58 -24.02
C GLU A 518 -22.37 38.30 -22.92
N VAL A 519 -22.41 39.14 -21.89
CA VAL A 519 -23.38 39.00 -20.79
C VAL A 519 -24.82 39.23 -21.27
N LYS A 520 -25.06 40.19 -22.19
CA LYS A 520 -26.38 40.38 -22.83
C LYS A 520 -26.83 39.17 -23.66
N VAL A 521 -25.89 38.46 -24.29
CA VAL A 521 -26.19 37.20 -25.00
C VAL A 521 -26.57 36.12 -24.00
N GLU A 522 -25.80 35.95 -22.92
CA GLU A 522 -26.09 34.95 -21.89
C GLU A 522 -27.41 35.24 -21.17
N GLN A 523 -27.75 36.51 -20.90
CA GLN A 523 -29.04 36.90 -20.33
C GLN A 523 -30.22 36.43 -21.18
N ARG A 524 -30.12 36.51 -22.51
CA ARG A 524 -31.16 36.01 -23.42
C ARG A 524 -31.28 34.49 -23.34
N ARG A 525 -30.14 33.79 -23.35
CA ARG A 525 -30.08 32.34 -23.21
C ARG A 525 -30.66 31.87 -21.86
N LEU A 526 -30.40 32.60 -20.79
CA LEU A 526 -30.96 32.34 -19.46
C LEU A 526 -32.48 32.50 -19.45
N LYS A 527 -33.01 33.59 -20.03
CA LYS A 527 -34.47 33.81 -20.15
C LYS A 527 -35.16 32.68 -20.93
N GLU A 528 -34.53 32.19 -21.99
CA GLU A 528 -35.03 31.05 -22.75
C GLU A 528 -35.04 29.77 -21.91
N LYS A 529 -33.93 29.45 -21.21
CA LYS A 529 -33.86 28.30 -20.28
C LYS A 529 -34.90 28.38 -19.17
N MET A 530 -35.08 29.54 -18.54
CA MET A 530 -36.10 29.76 -17.50
C MET A 530 -37.52 29.53 -18.04
N LYS A 531 -37.82 30.03 -19.25
CA LYS A 531 -39.13 29.81 -19.89
C LYS A 531 -39.36 28.32 -20.17
N GLU A 532 -38.33 27.60 -20.62
CA GLU A 532 -38.41 26.16 -20.85
C GLU A 532 -38.60 25.39 -19.55
N PHE A 533 -37.85 25.75 -18.50
CA PHE A 533 -37.95 25.16 -17.17
C PHE A 533 -39.36 25.33 -16.59
N ASN A 534 -39.87 26.57 -16.55
CA ASN A 534 -41.23 26.88 -16.06
C ASN A 534 -42.31 26.14 -16.86
N LYS A 535 -42.12 25.98 -18.19
CA LYS A 535 -43.05 25.21 -19.02
C LYS A 535 -43.01 23.72 -18.69
N LYS A 536 -41.84 23.15 -18.41
CA LYS A 536 -41.70 21.75 -17.98
C LYS A 536 -42.29 21.53 -16.60
N GLU A 537 -42.02 22.43 -15.67
CA GLU A 537 -42.52 22.40 -14.30
C GLU A 537 -44.05 22.52 -14.25
N ALA A 538 -44.64 23.47 -14.98
CA ALA A 538 -46.10 23.60 -15.10
C ALA A 538 -46.76 22.34 -15.69
N LYS A 539 -46.12 21.70 -16.68
CA LYS A 539 -46.58 20.41 -17.22
C LYS A 539 -46.45 19.27 -16.21
N PHE A 540 -45.34 19.22 -15.47
CA PHE A 540 -45.09 18.21 -14.46
C PHE A 540 -46.12 18.29 -13.33
N TYR A 541 -46.32 19.47 -12.74
CA TYR A 541 -47.35 19.68 -11.72
C TYR A 541 -48.75 19.45 -12.28
N GLY A 542 -49.07 19.94 -13.48
CA GLY A 542 -50.36 19.67 -14.11
C GLY A 542 -50.67 18.18 -14.26
N ASN A 543 -49.68 17.38 -14.68
CA ASN A 543 -49.80 15.92 -14.76
C ASN A 543 -49.89 15.26 -13.38
N MET A 544 -49.17 15.76 -12.38
CA MET A 544 -49.21 15.26 -11.00
C MET A 544 -50.57 15.52 -10.34
N PHE A 545 -51.13 16.73 -10.51
CA PHE A 545 -52.48 17.09 -10.05
C PHE A 545 -53.57 16.27 -10.75
N ALA A 546 -53.43 16.01 -12.06
CA ALA A 546 -54.37 15.14 -12.78
C ALA A 546 -54.33 13.68 -12.29
N LYS A 547 -53.16 13.17 -11.89
CA LYS A 547 -53.04 11.84 -11.29
C LYS A 547 -53.58 11.79 -9.86
N LEU A 548 -53.35 12.82 -9.06
CA LEU A 548 -53.88 12.95 -7.69
C LEU A 548 -55.41 13.10 -7.65
N SER A 549 -55.98 13.81 -8.63
CA SER A 549 -57.44 13.91 -8.77
C SER A 549 -58.04 12.59 -9.24
N LEU A 550 -57.37 11.83 -10.12
CA LEU A 550 -57.78 10.48 -10.47
C LEU A 550 -57.73 9.50 -9.28
N THR A 551 -56.74 9.57 -8.39
CA THR A 551 -56.72 8.74 -7.16
C THR A 551 -57.83 9.13 -6.17
N HIS A 552 -58.15 10.42 -6.03
CA HIS A 552 -59.32 10.87 -5.25
C HIS A 552 -60.65 10.40 -5.86
N VAL A 553 -60.74 10.36 -7.19
CA VAL A 553 -61.92 9.81 -7.88
C VAL A 553 -62.01 8.29 -7.67
N TYR A 554 -60.91 7.53 -7.72
CA TYR A 554 -60.95 6.08 -7.47
C TYR A 554 -61.30 5.71 -6.01
N GLN A 555 -60.88 6.50 -5.01
CA GLN A 555 -61.30 6.31 -3.61
C GLN A 555 -62.78 6.65 -3.37
N ASN A 556 -63.33 7.65 -4.07
CA ASN A 556 -64.75 8.01 -3.96
C ASN A 556 -65.68 7.19 -4.88
N SER A 557 -65.15 6.52 -5.91
CA SER A 557 -65.94 5.70 -6.84
C SER A 557 -66.20 4.27 -6.34
N SER A 558 -65.61 3.86 -5.21
CA SER A 558 -65.82 2.51 -4.64
C SER A 558 -67.07 2.39 -3.73
N ILE A 559 -67.94 3.41 -3.68
CA ILE A 559 -69.15 3.44 -2.82
C ILE A 559 -70.47 3.22 -3.60
N ALA A 560 -70.45 2.84 -4.87
CA ALA A 560 -71.68 2.49 -5.58
C ALA A 560 -71.59 1.18 -6.37
N LEU A 561 -72.48 0.26 -5.98
CA LEU A 561 -72.94 -0.97 -6.67
C LEU A 561 -72.30 -2.29 -6.24
N LEU A 562 -72.94 -2.95 -5.26
CA LEU A 562 -73.11 -4.41 -5.27
C LEU A 562 -74.57 -4.79 -4.91
N PRO A 563 -75.17 -5.80 -5.60
CA PRO A 563 -76.56 -6.19 -5.43
C PRO A 563 -76.79 -7.19 -4.29
N LYS A 564 -78.06 -7.30 -3.91
CA LYS A 564 -78.67 -8.16 -2.88
C LYS A 564 -78.17 -9.61 -2.88
N PHE A 565 -77.77 -10.11 -1.70
CA PHE A 565 -77.81 -11.53 -1.33
C PHE A 565 -78.16 -11.66 0.17
N GLN A 566 -79.24 -12.38 0.49
CA GLN A 566 -79.46 -13.03 1.79
C GLN A 566 -78.78 -14.42 1.71
N PRO A 567 -78.18 -14.96 2.80
CA PRO A 567 -78.98 -15.54 3.89
C PRO A 567 -78.38 -15.49 5.33
N SER A 568 -79.31 -15.68 6.29
CA SER A 568 -79.22 -16.37 7.61
C SER A 568 -78.09 -16.15 8.63
N ARG A 569 -78.52 -15.62 9.80
CA ARG A 569 -78.36 -16.05 11.22
C ARG A 569 -76.98 -16.27 11.87
N ASP A 570 -77.01 -15.95 13.18
CA ASP A 570 -76.04 -16.08 14.28
C ASP A 570 -74.91 -15.03 14.29
N GLY A 571 -74.55 -14.34 15.38
CA GLY A 571 -74.87 -14.47 16.80
C GLY A 571 -73.56 -14.31 17.62
N GLY A 572 -73.50 -13.36 18.56
CA GLY A 572 -72.45 -13.26 19.60
C GLY A 572 -71.25 -12.36 19.24
N THR A 573 -71.06 -11.18 19.85
CA THR A 573 -70.59 -10.83 21.21
C THR A 573 -69.08 -10.67 21.34
N SER A 574 -68.70 -9.52 21.94
CA SER A 574 -67.48 -9.24 22.70
C SER A 574 -66.16 -9.16 21.90
N SER A 575 -65.18 -8.34 22.23
CA SER A 575 -65.00 -7.21 23.15
C SER A 575 -63.53 -6.78 22.97
N THR A 576 -63.21 -5.56 23.41
CA THR A 576 -61.93 -5.20 24.05
C THR A 576 -60.66 -5.22 23.16
N THR A 577 -59.77 -4.23 23.14
CA THR A 577 -59.51 -3.08 24.03
C THR A 577 -58.34 -2.30 23.44
N ASN A 578 -58.32 -0.98 23.71
CA ASN A 578 -57.18 -0.15 24.12
C ASN A 578 -55.97 -0.03 23.18
N HIS A 579 -55.30 1.12 23.04
CA HIS A 579 -55.46 2.48 23.54
C HIS A 579 -54.51 3.37 22.69
N PRO A 580 -54.61 4.70 22.81
CA PRO A 580 -53.96 5.70 21.97
C PRO A 580 -52.69 6.28 22.59
N THR A 581 -51.92 7.05 21.82
CA THR A 581 -51.37 8.41 22.11
C THR A 581 -50.48 8.82 20.90
N PHE A 582 -50.58 9.93 20.14
CA PHE A 582 -50.75 11.39 20.41
C PHE A 582 -49.77 11.85 21.49
N ILE A 583 -48.82 12.78 21.36
CA ILE A 583 -48.54 13.96 20.51
C ILE A 583 -46.97 14.08 20.57
N ASP A 584 -46.19 14.90 19.87
CA ASP A 584 -46.24 16.36 19.86
C ASP A 584 -45.18 16.94 18.91
N VAL A 585 -45.52 18.11 18.38
CA VAL A 585 -44.72 18.98 17.54
C VAL A 585 -44.45 20.22 18.36
N THR A 586 -43.18 20.59 18.54
CA THR A 586 -42.83 21.97 18.92
C THR A 586 -41.55 22.42 18.21
N ASN A 587 -41.66 23.66 17.73
CA ASN A 587 -40.65 24.55 17.15
C ASN A 587 -39.42 24.76 18.05
N GLU A 588 -38.34 25.29 17.47
CA GLU A 588 -37.74 26.63 17.75
C GLU A 588 -36.47 26.78 16.87
N GLU A 589 -36.45 27.81 16.02
CA GLU A 589 -35.60 29.03 16.07
C GLU A 589 -34.19 28.89 15.49
#